data_AF-A0A9Q3L7F1-F1
#
_entry.id   AF-A0A9Q3L7F1-F1
#
_cell.length_a   1.000
_cell.length_b   1.000
_cell.length_c   1.000
_cell.angle_alpha   90.00
_cell.angle_beta   90.00
_cell.angle_gamma   90.00
#
_symmetry.space_group_name_H-M   'P 1'
#
loop_
_entity.id
_entity.type
_entity.pdbx_description
1 polymer ?
#
loop_
_entity_poly.entity_id
_entity_poly.type
_entity_poly.pdbx_seq_one_letter_code
_entity_poly.pdbx_strand_id
1 'polypeptide(L)'
;MLNVERPYPPLLRRPAYPASPRAREALESHINELMKLGVLRKVGHNEEVEVTTPVIITWHNDKSRMVGDFRALNRYTIPDRVQSLESMRL
;
A
#
# COMPACT_ATOMS: atom_id res chain seq x y z
N MET A 1 -8.45 12.66 2.91
CA MET A 1 -7.83 13.48 3.98
C MET A 1 -7.47 12.58 5.16
N LEU A 2 -6.39 12.87 5.91
CA LEU A 2 -6.07 12.13 7.14
C LEU A 2 -6.69 12.82 8.36
N ASN A 3 -7.07 12.07 9.39
CA ASN A 3 -7.62 12.58 10.65
C ASN A 3 -6.55 12.86 11.73
N VAL A 4 -5.28 12.88 11.33
CA VAL A 4 -4.12 13.09 12.21
C VAL A 4 -3.15 14.05 11.56
N GLU A 5 -2.52 14.90 12.37
CA GLU A 5 -1.53 15.88 11.94
C GLU A 5 -0.10 15.37 12.14
N ARG A 6 0.86 16.10 11.58
CA ARG A 6 2.28 15.81 11.77
C ARG A 6 2.73 16.22 13.19
N PRO A 7 3.69 15.50 13.80
CA PRO A 7 4.34 14.29 13.29
C PRO A 7 3.39 13.08 13.31
N TYR A 8 3.40 12.30 12.23
CA TYR A 8 2.51 11.15 12.11
C TYR A 8 2.83 10.05 13.15
N PRO A 9 1.82 9.31 13.63
CA PRO A 9 2.01 8.24 14.59
C PRO A 9 3.02 7.19 14.08
N PRO A 10 3.83 6.56 14.96
CA PRO A 10 4.76 5.49 14.57
C PRO A 10 4.10 4.33 13.81
N LEU A 11 2.81 4.10 14.04
CA LEU A 11 2.02 3.09 13.33
C LEU A 11 1.92 3.34 11.82
N LEU A 12 2.14 4.58 11.34
CA LEU A 12 2.22 4.90 9.91
C LEU A 12 3.63 4.68 9.33
N ARG A 13 4.65 4.38 10.14
CA ARG A 13 6.03 4.08 9.71
C ARG A 13 6.36 2.60 9.95
N ARG A 14 5.55 1.70 9.39
CA ARG A 14 5.73 0.26 9.63
C ARG A 14 6.92 -0.29 8.84
N PRO A 15 7.75 -1.15 9.47
CA PRO A 15 8.82 -1.84 8.76
C PRO A 15 8.25 -2.89 7.80
N ALA A 16 9.06 -3.25 6.78
CA ALA A 16 8.76 -4.37 5.92
C ALA A 16 8.75 -5.68 6.71
N TYR A 17 7.88 -6.62 6.33
CA TYR A 17 7.89 -7.96 6.89
C TYR A 17 9.04 -8.79 6.27
N PRO A 18 9.59 -9.78 7.00
CA PRO A 18 10.46 -10.78 6.41
C PRO A 18 9.76 -11.48 5.25
N ALA A 19 10.46 -11.66 4.13
CA ALA A 19 9.96 -12.35 2.95
C ALA A 19 10.83 -13.57 2.63
N SER A 20 10.20 -14.68 2.23
CA SER A 20 10.92 -15.84 1.71
C SER A 20 11.60 -15.51 0.37
N PRO A 21 12.64 -16.27 -0.05
CA PRO A 21 13.30 -16.03 -1.34
C PRO A 21 12.32 -15.96 -2.53
N ARG A 22 11.39 -16.93 -2.63
CA ARG A 22 10.33 -16.96 -3.65
C ARG A 22 9.43 -15.71 -3.59
N ALA A 23 9.10 -15.22 -2.40
CA ALA A 23 8.30 -14.00 -2.27
C ALA A 23 9.09 -12.75 -2.66
N ARG A 24 10.39 -12.72 -2.37
CA ARG A 24 11.29 -11.60 -2.72
C ARG A 24 11.46 -11.47 -4.23
N GLU A 25 11.71 -12.58 -4.93
CA GLU A 25 11.78 -12.64 -6.39
C GLU A 25 10.47 -12.16 -7.04
N ALA A 26 9.32 -12.62 -6.52
CA ALA A 26 8.02 -12.16 -7.00
C ALA A 26 7.80 -10.66 -6.75
N LEU A 27 8.15 -10.14 -5.57
CA LEU A 27 8.08 -8.71 -5.27
C LEU A 27 8.92 -7.90 -6.24
N GLU A 28 10.17 -8.30 -6.47
CA GLU A 28 11.07 -7.61 -7.40
C GLU A 28 10.50 -7.60 -8.81
N SER A 29 9.94 -8.72 -9.29
CA SER A 29 9.28 -8.77 -10.59
C SER A 29 8.09 -7.79 -10.69
N HIS A 30 7.20 -7.79 -9.70
CA HIS A 30 6.03 -6.89 -9.66
C HIS A 30 6.44 -5.41 -9.58
N ILE A 31 7.41 -5.08 -8.72
CA ILE A 31 7.90 -3.71 -8.56
C ILE A 31 8.52 -3.21 -9.86
N ASN A 32 9.35 -4.03 -10.52
CA ASN A 32 9.99 -3.67 -11.78
C ASN A 32 8.97 -3.43 -12.90
N GLU A 33 7.93 -4.27 -12.99
CA GLU A 33 6.86 -4.08 -13.96
C GLU A 33 6.09 -2.78 -13.71
N LEU A 34 5.68 -2.54 -12.46
CA LEU A 34 4.95 -1.32 -12.09
C LEU A 34 5.79 -0.05 -12.26
N MET A 35 7.11 -0.13 -12.07
CA MET A 35 8.02 0.97 -12.40
C MET A 35 8.08 1.23 -13.91
N LYS A 36 8.14 0.18 -14.74
CA LYS A 36 8.12 0.32 -16.22
C LYS A 36 6.83 0.94 -16.72
N LEU A 37 5.70 0.59 -16.10
CA LEU A 37 4.38 1.14 -16.41
C LEU A 37 4.17 2.55 -15.85
N GLY A 38 5.11 3.10 -15.07
CA GLY A 38 5.00 4.43 -14.47
C GLY A 38 4.01 4.49 -13.29
N VAL A 39 3.56 3.34 -12.76
CA VAL A 39 2.65 3.27 -11.61
C VAL A 39 3.39 3.50 -10.29
N LEU A 40 4.63 2.99 -10.20
CA LEU A 40 5.53 3.21 -9.06
C LEU A 40 6.75 4.01 -9.50
N ARG A 41 7.31 4.80 -8.58
CA ARG A 41 8.67 5.34 -8.70
C ARG A 41 9.47 5.12 -7.44
N LYS A 42 10.79 5.12 -7.60
CA LYS A 42 11.71 5.17 -6.46
C LYS A 42 11.66 6.55 -5.82
N VAL A 43 11.54 6.57 -4.50
CA VAL A 43 11.70 7.79 -3.71
C VAL A 43 13.19 8.18 -3.68
N GLY A 44 13.51 9.44 -3.95
CA GLY A 44 14.87 9.96 -4.00
C GLY A 44 15.54 10.00 -2.62
N HIS A 45 16.87 10.09 -2.60
CA HIS A 45 17.66 10.07 -1.36
C HIS A 45 17.31 11.23 -0.40
N ASN A 46 16.95 12.40 -0.96
CA ASN A 46 16.62 13.60 -0.21
C ASN A 46 15.12 13.76 0.07
N GLU A 47 14.30 12.77 -0.29
CA GLU A 47 12.86 12.82 -0.08
C GLU A 47 12.48 12.14 1.23
N GLU A 48 11.85 12.89 2.12
CA GLU A 48 11.38 12.34 3.39
C GLU A 48 10.16 11.43 3.16
N VAL A 49 10.25 10.18 3.61
CA VAL A 49 9.13 9.25 3.64
C VAL A 49 8.58 9.20 5.05
N GLU A 50 7.46 9.88 5.27
CA GLU A 50 6.83 9.93 6.58
C GLU A 50 5.88 8.77 6.85
N VAL A 51 5.43 8.08 5.79
CA VAL A 51 4.47 6.97 5.84
C VAL A 51 5.00 5.79 5.03
N THR A 52 5.02 4.61 5.63
CA THR A 52 5.40 3.34 5.00
C THR A 52 4.35 2.28 5.28
N THR A 53 4.01 1.52 4.24
CA THR A 53 3.08 0.39 4.31
C THR A 53 3.82 -0.88 3.91
N PRO A 54 3.79 -1.96 4.72
CA PRO A 54 4.43 -3.20 4.33
C PRO A 54 3.63 -3.86 3.20
N VAL A 55 4.34 -4.54 2.32
CA VAL A 55 3.79 -5.22 1.16
C VAL A 55 4.13 -6.71 1.26
N ILE A 56 3.17 -7.56 0.90
CA ILE A 56 3.32 -9.02 0.92
C ILE A 56 2.98 -9.62 -0.45
N ILE A 57 3.44 -10.85 -0.66
CA ILE A 57 3.01 -11.67 -1.79
C ILE A 57 1.97 -12.68 -1.31
N THR A 58 0.89 -12.78 -2.08
CA THR A 58 -0.09 -13.86 -1.96
C THR A 58 -0.06 -14.69 -3.24
N TRP A 59 -0.30 -16.00 -3.13
CA TRP A 59 -0.30 -16.93 -4.25
C TRP A 59 -1.69 -17.49 -4.46
N HIS A 60 -2.11 -17.56 -5.73
CA HIS A 60 -3.37 -18.18 -6.11
C HIS A 60 -3.25 -18.74 -7.52
N ASN A 61 -3.51 -20.04 -7.71
CA ASN A 61 -3.34 -20.76 -8.98
C ASN A 61 -1.97 -20.47 -9.62
N ASP A 62 -0.90 -20.61 -8.84
CA ASP A 62 0.50 -20.35 -9.20
C ASP A 62 0.83 -18.92 -9.65
N LYS A 63 -0.12 -18.00 -9.56
CA LYS A 63 0.09 -16.57 -9.83
C LYS A 63 0.32 -15.83 -8.53
N SER A 64 1.36 -15.01 -8.49
CA SER A 64 1.66 -14.13 -7.36
C SER A 64 0.91 -12.80 -7.51
N ARG A 65 0.51 -12.22 -6.38
CA ARG A 65 -0.07 -10.88 -6.29
C ARG A 65 0.61 -10.09 -5.19
N MET A 66 0.96 -8.85 -5.50
CA MET A 66 1.51 -7.89 -4.55
C MET A 66 0.37 -7.18 -3.80
N VAL A 67 0.37 -7.24 -2.46
CA VAL A 67 -0.70 -6.72 -1.62
C VAL A 67 -0.13 -5.81 -0.54
N GLY A 68 -0.58 -4.55 -0.49
CA GLY A 68 -0.22 -3.60 0.56
C GLY A 68 -1.09 -3.76 1.81
N ASP A 69 -0.46 -3.80 3.00
CA ASP A 69 -1.15 -3.85 4.28
C ASP A 69 -1.54 -2.44 4.77
N PHE A 70 -2.56 -1.86 4.12
CA PHE A 70 -3.04 -0.50 4.42
C PHE A 70 -3.86 -0.39 5.71
N ARG A 71 -3.98 -1.44 6.54
CA ARG A 71 -4.83 -1.42 7.74
C ARG A 71 -4.47 -0.29 8.70
N ALA A 72 -3.18 -0.01 8.86
CA ALA A 72 -2.72 1.11 9.68
C ALA A 72 -3.14 2.45 9.07
N LEU A 73 -2.87 2.66 7.78
CA LEU A 73 -3.23 3.89 7.08
C LEU A 73 -4.74 4.15 7.12
N ASN A 74 -5.54 3.11 6.87
CA ASN A 74 -7.00 3.22 6.82
C ASN A 74 -7.63 3.66 8.14
N ARG A 75 -6.99 3.43 9.30
CA ARG A 75 -7.46 3.96 10.59
C ARG A 75 -7.37 5.48 10.68
N TYR A 76 -6.47 6.07 9.89
CA TYR A 76 -6.23 7.51 9.86
C TYR A 76 -6.80 8.17 8.61
N THR A 77 -7.28 7.42 7.63
CA THR A 77 -7.93 7.95 6.43
C THR A 77 -9.40 8.26 6.74
N ILE A 78 -9.81 9.50 6.51
CA ILE A 78 -11.22 9.88 6.56
C ILE A 78 -11.89 9.30 5.30
N PRO A 79 -12.91 8.42 5.43
CA PRO A 79 -13.57 7.82 4.28
C PRO A 79 -14.42 8.86 3.55
N ASP A 80 -14.36 8.86 2.23
CA ASP A 80 -15.32 9.60 1.42
C ASP A 80 -16.70 8.95 1.57
N ARG A 81 -17.70 9.72 1.96
CA ARG A 81 -19.09 9.26 1.98
C ARG A 81 -19.60 9.21 0.56
N VAL A 82 -19.45 8.07 -0.10
CA VAL A 82 -20.22 7.79 -1.32
C VAL A 82 -21.67 7.64 -0.87
N GLN A 83 -22.57 8.55 -1.26
CA GLN A 83 -24.00 8.27 -1.18
C GLN A 83 -24.24 6.97 -1.93
N SER A 84 -24.59 5.90 -1.23
CA SER A 84 -24.94 4.66 -1.89
C SER A 84 -26.10 4.94 -2.85
N LEU A 85 -25.99 4.44 -4.08
CA LEU A 85 -27.03 4.49 -5.11
C LEU A 85 -28.33 3.74 -4.72
N GLU A 86 -28.51 3.41 -3.44
CA GLU A 86 -29.72 2.78 -2.90
C GLU A 86 -30.91 3.77 -2.82
N SER A 87 -30.69 5.07 -3.04
CA SER A 87 -31.75 6.09 -3.10
C SER A 87 -32.40 6.27 -4.49
N MET A 88 -32.01 5.49 -5.51
CA MET A 88 -32.60 5.53 -6.86
C MET A 88 -33.47 4.29 -7.19
N ARG A 89 -34.15 3.74 -6.19
CA ARG A 89 -35.30 2.84 -6.39
C ARG A 89 -36.53 3.46 -5.73
N LEU A 90 -37.22 4.32 -6.47
CA LEU A 90 -38.63 4.66 -6.29
C LEU A 90 -39.35 4.30 -7.60
#